data_AF-A0A3M8DX22-F1
#
_entry.id   AF-A0A3M8DX22-F1
#
_cell.length_a   1.000
_cell.length_b   1.000
_cell.length_c   1.000
_cell.angle_alpha   90.00
_cell.angle_beta   90.00
_cell.angle_gamma   90.00
#
_symmetry.space_group_name_H-M   'P 1'
#
loop_
_entity.id
_entity.type
_entity.pdbx_description
1 polymer ?
#
loop_
_entity_poly.entity_id
_entity_poly.type
_entity_poly.pdbx_seq_one_letter_code
_entity_poly.pdbx_strand_id
1 'polypeptide(L)'
;MKGIQHQLDLAFGENAVTVSRKAIDAGEQNLVLTANTRGAALKVFDGGATETGASKLFGGNLTASVSASVSNTSKAGTDAIHNTLDTNTKLTDLTDVDGNKLGLTAGNVINISGTQNGNAFSASITVKDNSSVSDIMNAMRNLDAFKGATVALDASNGKFVVKGANGQDKDISNLNFNAQKSSTDTTAVASFNKMFGGFTETQKAQDASSDNSLSMQIGANQGQTLAVDINDMGTKALRIQDVDVSTAKGAQSAISVINNAIESVSAERSKLGAYQNRLEHTINNLGTSSENLTASESRIRDVDMAKEMMEFQKNNILSQAAQAMLAQANQQPQGVLQLLR
;
A
#
# COMPACT_ATOMS: atom_id res chain seq x y z
N MET A 1 -37.73 18.89 -13.93
CA MET A 1 -37.88 17.45 -14.24
C MET A 1 -38.01 17.22 -15.73
N LYS A 2 -39.05 17.72 -16.42
CA LYS A 2 -39.21 17.53 -17.88
C LYS A 2 -37.99 17.98 -18.71
N GLY A 3 -37.35 19.10 -18.38
CA GLY A 3 -36.12 19.53 -19.07
C GLY A 3 -34.92 18.62 -18.82
N ILE A 4 -34.76 18.11 -17.60
CA ILE A 4 -33.66 17.18 -17.25
C ILE A 4 -33.91 15.81 -17.91
N GLN A 5 -35.16 15.33 -17.87
CA GLN A 5 -35.58 14.11 -18.55
C GLN A 5 -35.31 14.20 -20.06
N HIS A 6 -35.70 15.31 -20.69
CA HIS A 6 -35.47 15.53 -22.11
C HIS A 6 -33.98 15.53 -22.49
N GLN A 7 -33.12 16.16 -21.69
CA GLN A 7 -31.68 16.13 -21.92
C GLN A 7 -31.08 14.73 -21.72
N LEU A 8 -31.59 13.96 -20.77
CA LEU A 8 -31.15 12.57 -20.54
C LEU A 8 -31.64 11.64 -21.64
N ASP A 9 -32.87 11.83 -22.15
CA ASP A 9 -33.39 11.08 -23.30
C ASP A 9 -32.59 11.39 -24.57
N LEU A 10 -32.17 12.64 -24.76
CA LEU A 10 -31.27 13.03 -25.86
C LEU A 10 -29.87 12.38 -25.73
N ALA A 11 -29.34 12.29 -24.51
CA ALA A 11 -27.99 11.79 -24.27
C ALA A 11 -27.88 10.25 -24.26
N PHE A 12 -28.91 9.56 -23.74
CA PHE A 12 -28.85 8.12 -23.47
C PHE A 12 -29.93 7.30 -24.19
N GLY A 13 -30.78 7.96 -24.97
CA GLY A 13 -31.94 7.34 -25.61
C GLY A 13 -33.20 7.45 -24.77
N GLU A 14 -34.34 7.51 -25.44
CA GLU A 14 -35.64 7.71 -24.81
C GLU A 14 -35.95 6.59 -23.80
N ASN A 15 -36.34 6.96 -22.57
CA ASN A 15 -36.65 6.06 -21.45
C ASN A 15 -35.49 5.21 -20.92
N ALA A 16 -34.23 5.45 -21.32
CA ALA A 16 -33.08 4.75 -20.76
C ALA A 16 -32.85 5.08 -19.27
N VAL A 17 -33.12 6.34 -18.89
CA VAL A 17 -33.02 6.85 -17.51
C VAL A 17 -34.26 7.67 -17.18
N THR A 18 -34.95 7.35 -16.09
CA THR A 18 -36.11 8.12 -15.60
C THR A 18 -35.75 8.98 -14.40
N VAL A 19 -36.14 10.24 -14.45
CA VAL A 19 -36.02 11.20 -13.37
C VAL A 19 -37.32 11.26 -12.57
N SER A 20 -37.27 10.85 -11.31
CA SER A 20 -38.38 10.96 -10.36
C SER A 20 -37.96 11.78 -9.14
N ARG A 21 -38.94 12.14 -8.31
CA ARG A 21 -38.69 12.73 -6.99
C ARG A 21 -39.11 11.73 -5.93
N LYS A 22 -38.31 11.64 -4.88
CA LYS A 22 -38.68 10.89 -3.66
C LYS A 22 -38.72 11.87 -2.50
N ALA A 23 -39.88 11.98 -1.88
CA ALA A 23 -40.05 12.76 -0.66
C ALA A 23 -39.34 12.05 0.50
N ILE A 24 -38.66 12.82 1.36
CA ILE A 24 -37.93 12.30 2.53
C ILE A 24 -38.44 12.98 3.82
N ASP A 25 -39.74 13.29 3.86
CA ASP A 25 -40.43 14.07 4.89
C ASP A 25 -40.14 15.58 4.89
N ALA A 26 -41.09 16.32 5.49
CA ALA A 26 -41.04 17.77 5.74
C ALA A 26 -40.69 18.68 4.53
N GLY A 27 -41.20 18.35 3.34
CA GLY A 27 -41.13 19.26 2.18
C GLY A 27 -39.84 19.22 1.37
N GLU A 28 -38.83 18.44 1.79
CA GLU A 28 -37.63 18.19 1.00
C GLU A 28 -37.84 16.99 0.05
N GLN A 29 -37.42 17.15 -1.21
CA GLN A 29 -37.53 16.11 -2.23
C GLN A 29 -36.16 15.86 -2.85
N ASN A 30 -35.69 14.61 -2.77
CA ASN A 30 -34.51 14.18 -3.52
C ASN A 30 -34.88 13.90 -4.97
N LEU A 31 -33.98 14.32 -5.86
CA LEU A 31 -34.02 13.90 -7.26
C LEU A 31 -33.49 12.47 -7.35
N VAL A 32 -34.31 11.55 -7.83
CA VAL A 32 -33.96 10.14 -8.02
C VAL A 32 -33.85 9.86 -9.51
N LEU A 33 -32.71 9.32 -9.93
CA LEU A 33 -32.47 8.88 -11.30
C LEU A 33 -32.46 7.36 -11.31
N THR A 34 -33.35 6.74 -12.10
CA THR A 34 -33.48 5.28 -12.20
C THR A 34 -33.15 4.85 -13.62
N ALA A 35 -32.16 3.97 -13.80
CA ALA A 35 -31.88 3.37 -15.09
C ALA A 35 -32.88 2.22 -15.35
N ASN A 36 -33.56 2.24 -16.50
CA ASN A 36 -34.62 1.27 -16.81
C ASN A 36 -34.20 0.15 -17.76
N THR A 37 -32.95 0.13 -18.21
CA THR A 37 -32.45 -0.91 -19.11
C THR A 37 -32.01 -2.15 -18.34
N ARG A 38 -32.55 -3.31 -18.73
CA ARG A 38 -32.22 -4.61 -18.12
C ARG A 38 -30.74 -4.92 -18.35
N GLY A 39 -29.92 -4.69 -17.33
CA GLY A 39 -28.48 -5.01 -17.33
C GLY A 39 -27.53 -3.82 -17.17
N ALA A 40 -28.01 -2.57 -17.11
CA ALA A 40 -27.16 -1.41 -16.83
C ALA A 40 -27.28 -1.01 -15.35
N ALA A 41 -26.27 -1.34 -14.54
CA ALA A 41 -26.05 -0.60 -13.30
C ALA A 41 -25.56 0.80 -13.70
N LEU A 42 -26.20 1.85 -13.17
CA LEU A 42 -25.66 3.21 -13.25
C LEU A 42 -24.34 3.24 -12.46
N LYS A 43 -23.23 2.94 -13.14
CA LYS A 43 -21.89 3.10 -12.59
C LYS A 43 -21.48 4.54 -12.80
N VAL A 44 -21.50 5.32 -11.72
CA VAL A 44 -20.76 6.58 -11.68
C VAL A 44 -19.29 6.17 -11.68
N PHE A 45 -18.63 6.35 -12.82
CA PHE A 45 -17.19 6.10 -12.92
C PHE A 45 -16.48 7.14 -12.05
N ASP A 46 -16.01 6.72 -10.87
CA ASP A 46 -14.83 7.33 -10.27
C ASP A 46 -13.62 6.73 -10.98
N GLY A 47 -13.30 7.32 -12.13
CA GLY A 47 -12.17 6.93 -12.94
C GLY A 47 -10.99 7.82 -12.61
N GLY A 48 -10.13 7.37 -11.71
CA GLY A 48 -8.74 7.81 -11.58
C GLY A 48 -8.54 9.24 -11.05
N ALA A 49 -7.89 9.34 -9.90
CA ALA A 49 -7.57 10.59 -9.24
C ALA A 49 -6.89 11.62 -10.15
N THR A 50 -7.48 12.81 -10.28
CA THR A 50 -6.78 14.09 -10.10
C THR A 50 -7.74 15.27 -10.00
N GLU A 51 -7.40 16.14 -9.04
CA GLU A 51 -7.80 17.54 -8.87
C GLU A 51 -9.09 17.86 -8.09
N THR A 52 -8.86 18.28 -6.85
CA THR A 52 -9.19 19.62 -6.34
C THR A 52 -10.58 20.20 -6.66
N GLY A 53 -11.44 20.23 -5.65
CA GLY A 53 -12.56 21.18 -5.57
C GLY A 53 -13.88 20.75 -6.21
N ALA A 54 -14.59 19.79 -5.61
CA ALA A 54 -16.06 19.65 -5.74
C ALA A 54 -16.69 18.82 -4.59
N SER A 55 -16.06 18.80 -3.41
CA SER A 55 -16.55 18.09 -2.21
C SER A 55 -17.86 18.66 -1.61
N LYS A 56 -18.71 19.35 -2.38
CA LYS A 56 -19.94 19.97 -1.85
C LYS A 56 -21.24 19.60 -2.56
N LEU A 57 -21.23 18.77 -3.60
CA LEU A 57 -22.48 18.47 -4.32
C LEU A 57 -23.23 17.22 -3.81
N PHE A 58 -22.61 16.38 -2.99
CA PHE A 58 -23.31 15.28 -2.32
C PHE A 58 -22.99 15.30 -0.83
N GLY A 59 -23.86 15.93 -0.06
CA GLY A 59 -23.90 15.79 1.39
C GLY A 59 -24.23 14.34 1.75
N GLY A 60 -23.21 13.59 2.11
CA GLY A 60 -23.31 12.21 2.56
C GLY A 60 -21.93 11.71 2.92
N ASN A 61 -21.66 11.60 4.21
CA ASN A 61 -20.42 11.12 4.83
C ASN A 61 -19.74 10.01 4.01
N LEU A 62 -18.67 10.34 3.29
CA LEU A 62 -17.68 9.35 2.86
C LEU A 62 -16.65 9.25 3.98
N THR A 63 -17.02 8.60 5.08
CA THR A 63 -16.06 8.17 6.08
C THR A 63 -15.23 7.06 5.48
N ALA A 64 -14.02 7.36 5.01
CA ALA A 64 -13.01 6.34 4.77
C ALA A 64 -12.83 5.58 6.09
N SER A 65 -13.19 4.31 6.08
CA SER A 65 -13.21 3.46 7.26
C SER A 65 -11.77 3.26 7.73
N VAL A 66 -11.36 3.96 8.79
CA VAL A 66 -10.11 3.76 9.54
C VAL A 66 -10.12 2.37 10.21
N SER A 67 -10.09 1.30 9.43
CA SER A 67 -10.72 0.01 9.81
C SER A 67 -9.88 -1.24 9.57
N ALA A 68 -8.56 -1.14 9.70
CA ALA A 68 -7.77 -2.33 9.99
C ALA A 68 -7.70 -2.55 11.51
N SER A 69 -8.23 -3.68 11.98
CA SER A 69 -7.97 -4.15 13.35
C SER A 69 -6.53 -4.67 13.41
N VAL A 70 -5.70 -4.10 14.28
CA VAL A 70 -4.32 -4.58 14.47
C VAL A 70 -4.34 -5.95 15.09
N SER A 71 -3.61 -6.90 14.53
CA SER A 71 -3.48 -8.23 15.13
C SER A 71 -2.09 -8.41 15.73
N ASN A 72 -2.02 -8.57 17.04
CA ASN A 72 -0.83 -9.02 17.76
C ASN A 72 -0.94 -10.51 18.05
N THR A 73 0.13 -11.25 17.79
CA THR A 73 0.18 -12.69 18.01
C THR A 73 1.41 -13.03 18.86
N SER A 74 1.27 -13.85 19.89
CA SER A 74 2.41 -14.27 20.72
C SER A 74 3.50 -14.95 19.88
N LYS A 75 4.77 -14.61 20.13
CA LYS A 75 5.95 -15.03 19.33
C LYS A 75 6.17 -16.54 19.29
N ALA A 76 5.95 -17.24 20.40
CA ALA A 76 6.32 -18.65 20.52
C ALA A 76 5.19 -19.57 21.01
N GLY A 77 3.91 -19.16 20.88
CA GLY A 77 2.78 -19.96 21.37
C GLY A 77 2.64 -21.39 20.78
N THR A 78 3.32 -21.72 19.69
CA THR A 78 3.32 -23.07 19.08
C THR A 78 4.18 -24.08 19.82
N ASP A 79 5.21 -23.62 20.55
CA ASP A 79 6.17 -24.50 21.24
C ASP A 79 5.71 -24.83 22.67
N ALA A 80 4.54 -24.32 23.10
CA ALA A 80 3.98 -24.54 24.42
C ALA A 80 3.05 -25.77 24.51
N ILE A 81 2.73 -26.46 23.41
CA ILE A 81 1.43 -27.19 23.37
C ILE A 81 1.51 -28.53 22.69
N HIS A 82 1.49 -29.56 23.54
CA HIS A 82 0.97 -30.87 23.19
C HIS A 82 -0.57 -30.77 23.03
N ASN A 83 -1.05 -30.29 21.88
CA ASN A 83 -2.44 -30.34 21.36
C ASN A 83 -3.66 -30.07 22.31
N THR A 84 -3.51 -29.45 23.49
CA THR A 84 -4.64 -29.27 24.46
C THR A 84 -4.66 -27.91 25.19
N LEU A 85 -4.19 -26.82 24.58
CA LEU A 85 -4.42 -25.50 25.16
C LEU A 85 -5.82 -25.01 24.84
N ASP A 86 -6.63 -24.94 25.87
CA ASP A 86 -7.94 -24.31 25.87
C ASP A 86 -7.95 -23.20 26.91
N THR A 87 -8.95 -22.34 26.81
CA THR A 87 -9.34 -21.34 27.79
C THR A 87 -9.42 -21.91 29.22
N ASN A 88 -9.78 -23.19 29.39
CA ASN A 88 -9.90 -23.85 30.69
C ASN A 88 -8.59 -24.50 31.19
N THR A 89 -7.53 -24.55 30.38
CA THR A 89 -6.24 -25.13 30.79
C THR A 89 -5.68 -24.35 31.97
N LYS A 90 -5.29 -25.06 33.03
CA LYS A 90 -4.71 -24.44 34.23
C LYS A 90 -3.32 -23.89 33.94
N LEU A 91 -3.01 -22.73 34.52
CA LEU A 91 -1.72 -22.08 34.34
C LEU A 91 -0.56 -22.89 34.91
N THR A 92 -0.80 -23.67 35.97
CA THR A 92 0.20 -24.56 36.60
C THR A 92 0.51 -25.82 35.78
N ASP A 93 -0.37 -26.15 34.84
CA ASP A 93 -0.30 -27.38 34.04
C ASP A 93 0.23 -27.10 32.63
N LEU A 94 0.60 -25.86 32.33
CA LEU A 94 1.22 -25.51 31.06
C LEU A 94 2.57 -26.23 30.91
N THR A 95 2.74 -26.90 29.79
CA THR A 95 3.99 -27.54 29.39
C THR A 95 4.58 -26.87 28.15
N ASP A 96 5.73 -27.32 27.67
CA ASP A 96 6.18 -27.10 26.29
C ASP A 96 5.76 -28.28 25.38
N VAL A 97 6.15 -28.24 24.11
CA VAL A 97 5.96 -29.32 23.14
C VAL A 97 6.64 -30.63 23.55
N ASP A 98 7.71 -30.53 24.32
CA ASP A 98 8.48 -31.66 24.87
C ASP A 98 7.87 -32.18 26.19
N GLY A 99 6.79 -31.56 26.70
CA GLY A 99 6.10 -31.93 27.93
C GLY A 99 6.73 -31.38 29.22
N ASN A 100 7.73 -30.51 29.14
CA ASN A 100 8.34 -29.90 30.31
C ASN A 100 7.43 -28.80 30.88
N LYS A 101 7.25 -28.75 32.20
CA LYS A 101 6.44 -27.71 32.84
C LYS A 101 7.04 -26.31 32.63
N LEU A 102 6.18 -25.33 32.33
CA LEU A 102 6.59 -23.92 32.20
C LEU A 102 6.90 -23.23 33.53
N GLY A 103 6.75 -23.94 34.65
CA GLY A 103 7.25 -23.54 35.97
C GLY A 103 6.37 -22.57 36.74
N LEU A 104 5.14 -22.33 36.30
CA LEU A 104 4.16 -21.53 37.06
C LEU A 104 3.63 -22.32 38.25
N THR A 105 3.64 -21.70 39.43
CA THR A 105 3.05 -22.21 40.67
C THR A 105 2.09 -21.20 41.28
N ALA A 106 1.19 -21.65 42.17
CA ALA A 106 0.36 -20.73 42.94
C ALA A 106 1.22 -19.71 43.69
N GLY A 107 0.78 -18.45 43.67
CA GLY A 107 1.51 -17.29 44.21
C GLY A 107 2.38 -16.56 43.19
N ASN A 108 2.70 -17.15 42.03
CA ASN A 108 3.38 -16.42 40.95
C ASN A 108 2.48 -15.30 40.41
N VAL A 109 3.09 -14.24 39.89
CA VAL A 109 2.40 -13.08 39.32
C VAL A 109 2.77 -12.96 37.86
N ILE A 110 1.77 -12.96 36.97
CA ILE A 110 1.94 -12.67 35.55
C ILE A 110 1.61 -11.21 35.32
N ASN A 111 2.59 -10.45 34.86
CA ASN A 111 2.44 -9.06 34.45
C ASN A 111 2.15 -9.01 32.95
N ILE A 112 1.09 -8.31 32.59
CA ILE A 112 0.75 -7.99 31.21
C ILE A 112 1.08 -6.51 31.02
N SER A 113 1.84 -6.19 29.98
CA SER A 113 2.21 -4.80 29.67
C SER A 113 2.23 -4.56 28.17
N GLY A 114 1.98 -3.32 27.77
CA GLY A 114 2.14 -2.88 26.39
C GLY A 114 1.98 -1.37 26.32
N THR A 115 1.95 -0.84 25.10
CA THR A 115 1.67 0.57 24.84
C THR A 115 0.49 0.73 23.89
N GLN A 116 -0.36 1.73 24.17
CA GLN A 116 -1.39 2.19 23.23
C GLN A 116 -1.19 3.69 23.05
N ASN A 117 -1.00 4.13 21.80
CA ASN A 117 -0.74 5.52 21.46
C ASN A 117 0.33 6.15 22.37
N GLY A 118 1.56 5.59 22.38
CA GLY A 118 2.68 6.04 23.21
C GLY A 118 2.59 5.75 24.71
N ASN A 119 1.39 5.57 25.27
CA ASN A 119 1.14 5.42 26.69
C ASN A 119 1.23 3.95 27.14
N ALA A 120 2.00 3.70 28.20
CA ALA A 120 2.12 2.36 28.77
C ALA A 120 0.87 1.96 29.56
N PHE A 121 0.40 0.74 29.37
CA PHE A 121 -0.61 0.11 30.21
C PHE A 121 -0.03 -1.14 30.87
N SER A 122 -0.64 -1.57 31.97
CA SER A 122 -0.35 -2.88 32.55
C SER A 122 -1.45 -3.41 33.43
N ALA A 123 -1.58 -4.73 33.46
CA ALA A 123 -2.34 -5.48 34.45
C ALA A 123 -1.45 -6.56 35.07
N SER A 124 -1.84 -7.07 36.22
CA SER A 124 -1.22 -8.23 36.83
C SER A 124 -2.28 -9.23 37.28
N ILE A 125 -1.93 -10.51 37.21
CA ILE A 125 -2.73 -11.62 37.74
C ILE A 125 -1.86 -12.49 38.63
N THR A 126 -2.35 -12.77 39.84
CA THR A 126 -1.74 -13.75 40.73
C THR A 126 -2.30 -15.13 40.42
N VAL A 127 -1.41 -16.06 40.07
CA VAL A 127 -1.74 -17.47 39.79
C VAL A 127 -2.23 -18.13 41.08
N LYS A 128 -3.41 -18.72 41.02
CA LYS A 128 -3.99 -19.61 42.04
C LYS A 128 -4.02 -21.04 41.50
N ASP A 129 -4.30 -22.01 42.37
CA ASP A 129 -4.37 -23.44 41.98
C ASP A 129 -5.40 -23.75 40.88
N ASN A 130 -6.43 -22.90 40.77
CA ASN A 130 -7.48 -23.00 39.75
C ASN A 130 -7.40 -21.90 38.69
N SER A 131 -6.34 -21.09 38.68
CA SER A 131 -6.18 -20.07 37.64
C SER A 131 -5.95 -20.73 36.28
N SER A 132 -6.68 -20.25 35.29
CA SER A 132 -6.72 -20.77 33.93
C SER A 132 -6.25 -19.74 32.91
N VAL A 133 -6.04 -20.19 31.68
CA VAL A 133 -5.75 -19.31 30.52
C VAL A 133 -6.86 -18.25 30.34
N SER A 134 -8.12 -18.60 30.63
CA SER A 134 -9.24 -17.65 30.61
C SER A 134 -9.05 -16.48 31.57
N ASP A 135 -8.39 -16.68 32.72
CA ASP A 135 -8.18 -15.59 33.68
C ASP A 135 -7.18 -14.56 33.15
N ILE A 136 -6.13 -14.99 32.43
CA ILE A 136 -5.22 -14.08 31.72
C ILE A 136 -5.99 -13.28 30.66
N MET A 137 -6.84 -13.97 29.88
CA MET A 137 -7.66 -13.31 28.85
C MET A 137 -8.64 -12.30 29.44
N ASN A 138 -9.27 -12.61 30.58
CA ASN A 138 -10.18 -11.70 31.26
C ASN A 138 -9.43 -10.50 31.85
N ALA A 139 -8.23 -10.72 32.41
CA ALA A 139 -7.37 -9.63 32.88
C ALA A 139 -7.00 -8.66 31.74
N MET A 140 -6.70 -9.17 30.55
CA MET A 140 -6.49 -8.33 29.37
C MET A 140 -7.75 -7.57 28.95
N ARG A 141 -8.91 -8.23 28.88
CA ARG A 141 -10.18 -7.61 28.44
C ARG A 141 -10.65 -6.48 29.38
N ASN A 142 -10.26 -6.52 30.65
CA ASN A 142 -10.61 -5.50 31.64
C ASN A 142 -9.75 -4.23 31.56
N LEU A 143 -8.63 -4.25 30.84
CA LEU A 143 -7.81 -3.07 30.62
C LEU A 143 -8.45 -2.13 29.60
N ASP A 144 -8.43 -0.83 29.89
CA ASP A 144 -8.99 0.20 29.01
C ASP A 144 -8.40 0.16 27.59
N ALA A 145 -7.10 -0.18 27.47
CA ALA A 145 -6.42 -0.32 26.19
C ALA A 145 -7.03 -1.38 25.27
N PHE A 146 -7.71 -2.40 25.81
CA PHE A 146 -8.35 -3.47 25.04
C PHE A 146 -9.87 -3.28 24.92
N LYS A 147 -10.45 -2.15 25.33
CA LYS A 147 -11.88 -1.87 25.10
C LYS A 147 -12.17 -1.83 23.59
N GLY A 148 -13.01 -2.75 23.13
CA GLY A 148 -13.30 -2.94 21.70
C GLY A 148 -12.29 -3.83 20.94
N ALA A 149 -11.26 -4.32 21.62
CA ALA A 149 -10.32 -5.31 21.09
C ALA A 149 -10.85 -6.73 21.36
N THR A 150 -10.53 -7.67 20.48
CA THR A 150 -10.76 -9.10 20.70
C THR A 150 -9.49 -9.74 21.23
N VAL A 151 -9.54 -10.23 22.47
CA VAL A 151 -8.51 -11.12 23.03
C VAL A 151 -8.99 -12.55 22.84
N ALA A 152 -8.25 -13.34 22.08
CA ALA A 152 -8.58 -14.72 21.74
C ALA A 152 -7.38 -15.65 21.92
N LEU A 153 -7.67 -16.94 21.97
CA LEU A 153 -6.70 -18.01 21.88
C LEU A 153 -6.93 -18.75 20.57
N ASP A 154 -5.90 -18.83 19.73
CA ASP A 154 -5.88 -19.78 18.62
C ASP A 154 -5.41 -21.13 19.17
N ALA A 155 -6.38 -21.95 19.59
CA ALA A 155 -6.12 -23.26 20.20
C ALA A 155 -5.39 -24.23 19.24
N SER A 156 -5.54 -24.06 17.92
CA SER A 156 -4.89 -24.92 16.92
C SER A 156 -3.39 -24.69 16.87
N ASN A 157 -2.97 -23.44 17.07
CA ASN A 157 -1.56 -23.03 17.00
C ASN A 157 -0.99 -22.67 18.38
N GLY A 158 -1.80 -22.72 19.44
CA GLY A 158 -1.40 -22.37 20.79
C GLY A 158 -1.07 -20.90 21.02
N LYS A 159 -1.52 -20.00 20.15
CA LYS A 159 -1.13 -18.59 20.19
C LYS A 159 -2.18 -17.74 20.84
N PHE A 160 -1.75 -16.82 21.70
CA PHE A 160 -2.60 -15.69 22.08
C PHE A 160 -2.67 -14.73 20.90
N VAL A 161 -3.88 -14.40 20.50
CA VAL A 161 -4.16 -13.46 19.43
C VAL A 161 -4.96 -12.31 20.01
N VAL A 162 -4.39 -11.12 19.97
CA VAL A 162 -5.10 -9.90 20.36
C VAL A 162 -5.32 -9.06 19.12
N LYS A 163 -6.59 -8.93 18.73
CA LYS A 163 -7.02 -8.01 17.68
C LYS A 163 -7.45 -6.70 18.33
N GLY A 164 -6.65 -5.65 18.21
CA GLY A 164 -6.97 -4.30 18.69
C GLY A 164 -8.27 -3.76 18.09
N ALA A 165 -8.82 -2.73 18.72
CA ALA A 165 -9.93 -2.00 18.11
C ALA A 165 -9.46 -1.30 16.81
N ASN A 166 -10.42 -0.99 15.94
CA ASN A 166 -10.11 -0.35 14.65
C ASN A 166 -9.47 1.03 14.85
N GLY A 167 -8.42 1.27 14.07
CA GLY A 167 -7.77 2.58 13.94
C GLY A 167 -6.42 2.70 14.62
N GLN A 168 -5.58 3.56 14.04
CA GLN A 168 -4.18 3.75 14.44
C GLN A 168 -4.04 4.16 15.93
N ASP A 169 -4.92 5.04 16.41
CA ASP A 169 -4.90 5.50 17.81
C ASP A 169 -5.26 4.38 18.82
N LYS A 170 -5.82 3.26 18.34
CA LYS A 170 -6.22 2.10 19.16
C LYS A 170 -5.33 0.87 19.01
N ASP A 171 -4.34 0.94 18.11
CA ASP A 171 -3.31 -0.07 17.99
C ASP A 171 -2.58 -0.28 19.34
N ILE A 172 -2.21 -1.53 19.61
CA ILE A 172 -1.48 -1.97 20.78
C ILE A 172 -0.11 -2.44 20.31
N SER A 173 0.95 -1.85 20.83
CA SER A 173 2.32 -2.20 20.48
C SER A 173 3.07 -2.70 21.71
N ASN A 174 4.19 -3.40 21.50
CA ASN A 174 5.07 -3.91 22.56
C ASN A 174 4.35 -4.75 23.63
N LEU A 175 3.29 -5.47 23.24
CA LEU A 175 2.56 -6.34 24.14
C LEU A 175 3.50 -7.46 24.64
N ASN A 176 3.50 -7.68 25.95
CA ASN A 176 4.41 -8.60 26.61
C ASN A 176 3.75 -9.22 27.86
N PHE A 177 4.04 -10.50 28.12
CA PHE A 177 3.72 -11.19 29.36
C PHE A 177 5.00 -11.55 30.12
N ASN A 178 5.09 -11.17 31.39
CA ASN A 178 6.22 -11.52 32.24
C ASN A 178 5.76 -12.07 33.59
N ALA A 179 6.00 -13.35 33.81
CA ALA A 179 5.80 -14.04 35.06
C ALA A 179 7.00 -13.88 36.00
N GLN A 180 6.69 -13.54 37.25
CA GLN A 180 7.61 -13.44 38.37
C GLN A 180 7.12 -14.28 39.56
N LYS A 181 8.02 -14.61 40.49
CA LYS A 181 7.75 -15.54 41.58
C LYS A 181 6.66 -15.08 42.55
N SER A 182 6.55 -13.77 42.81
CA SER A 182 5.48 -13.16 43.63
C SER A 182 5.37 -11.66 43.36
N SER A 183 4.43 -10.96 44.01
CA SER A 183 4.31 -9.50 43.93
C SER A 183 5.51 -8.76 44.52
N THR A 184 6.28 -9.40 45.39
CA THR A 184 7.46 -8.84 46.06
C THR A 184 8.77 -9.49 45.61
N ASP A 185 8.71 -10.65 44.96
CA ASP A 185 9.87 -11.40 44.45
C ASP A 185 9.84 -11.37 42.92
N THR A 186 10.69 -10.52 42.35
CA THR A 186 10.78 -10.26 40.91
C THR A 186 11.55 -11.31 40.13
N THR A 187 11.96 -12.41 40.78
CA THR A 187 12.64 -13.53 40.11
C THR A 187 11.76 -14.07 38.99
N ALA A 188 12.28 -14.04 37.75
CA ALA A 188 11.55 -14.43 36.55
C ALA A 188 11.25 -15.93 36.52
N VAL A 189 10.04 -16.28 36.06
CA VAL A 189 9.71 -17.67 35.68
C VAL A 189 10.18 -17.86 34.24
N ALA A 190 11.46 -18.23 34.09
CA ALA A 190 12.18 -18.17 32.81
C ALA A 190 11.52 -18.99 31.68
N SER A 191 11.04 -20.21 31.98
CA SER A 191 10.42 -21.08 30.97
C SER A 191 9.13 -20.48 30.40
N PHE A 192 8.24 -19.96 31.27
CA PHE A 192 7.04 -19.25 30.82
C PHE A 192 7.40 -17.98 30.02
N ASN A 193 8.33 -17.18 30.52
CA ASN A 193 8.72 -15.91 29.88
C ASN A 193 9.37 -16.10 28.51
N LYS A 194 10.15 -17.17 28.33
CA LYS A 194 10.72 -17.51 27.02
C LYS A 194 9.63 -17.80 25.99
N MET A 195 8.52 -18.38 26.43
CA MET A 195 7.45 -18.87 25.55
C MET A 195 6.38 -17.81 25.25
N PHE A 196 5.94 -17.09 26.27
CA PHE A 196 4.84 -16.12 26.18
C PHE A 196 5.27 -14.67 26.36
N GLY A 197 6.55 -14.43 26.67
CA GLY A 197 7.09 -13.09 26.95
C GLY A 197 7.37 -12.23 25.74
N GLY A 198 6.58 -12.36 24.69
CA GLY A 198 6.61 -11.40 23.60
C GLY A 198 5.53 -11.65 22.57
N PHE A 199 5.01 -10.56 22.01
CA PHE A 199 4.09 -10.59 20.88
C PHE A 199 4.77 -10.00 19.64
N THR A 200 4.36 -10.49 18.48
CA THR A 200 4.65 -9.93 17.16
C THR A 200 3.39 -9.29 16.62
N GLU A 201 3.49 -8.03 16.21
CA GLU A 201 2.44 -7.35 15.46
C GLU A 201 2.40 -7.92 14.04
N THR A 202 1.31 -8.58 13.70
CA THR A 202 1.13 -9.28 12.40
C THR A 202 0.43 -8.42 11.37
N GLN A 203 -0.28 -7.37 11.79
CA GLN A 203 -0.98 -6.42 10.92
C GLN A 203 -0.96 -5.05 11.59
N LYS A 204 -0.38 -4.05 10.93
CA LYS A 204 -0.39 -2.66 11.40
C LYS A 204 -1.74 -2.01 11.13
N ALA A 205 -2.20 -1.14 12.03
CA ALA A 205 -3.29 -0.24 11.70
C ALA A 205 -2.78 0.76 10.68
N GLN A 206 -3.44 0.81 9.53
CA GLN A 206 -3.22 1.82 8.53
C GLN A 206 -4.42 2.75 8.51
N ASP A 207 -4.17 4.04 8.30
CA ASP A 207 -5.23 4.92 7.85
C ASP A 207 -5.71 4.40 6.50
N ALA A 208 -7.03 4.29 6.33
CA ALA A 208 -7.62 4.04 5.03
C ALA A 208 -7.47 5.30 4.16
N SER A 209 -6.24 5.62 3.81
CA SER A 209 -5.97 6.58 2.76
C SER A 209 -6.41 5.94 1.46
N SER A 210 -7.14 6.69 0.63
CA SER A 210 -7.18 6.41 -0.80
C SER A 210 -5.73 6.26 -1.29
N ASP A 211 -5.50 5.34 -2.22
CA ASP A 211 -4.18 5.17 -2.85
C ASP A 211 -3.72 6.52 -3.41
N ASN A 212 -2.82 7.17 -2.67
CA ASN A 212 -2.28 8.48 -3.00
C ASN A 212 -0.93 8.33 -3.69
N SER A 213 -0.68 7.16 -4.29
CA SER A 213 0.52 6.92 -5.07
C SER A 213 0.59 7.87 -6.24
N LEU A 214 1.76 8.49 -6.43
CA LEU A 214 2.06 9.25 -7.62
C LEU A 214 2.37 8.24 -8.75
N SER A 215 1.45 8.12 -9.71
CA SER A 215 1.71 7.34 -10.92
C SER A 215 2.54 8.15 -11.91
N MET A 216 3.77 7.70 -12.15
CA MET A 216 4.71 8.32 -13.07
C MET A 216 4.82 7.47 -14.35
N GLN A 217 4.66 8.09 -15.52
CA GLN A 217 5.03 7.45 -16.79
C GLN A 217 6.56 7.48 -16.92
N ILE A 218 7.20 6.32 -16.89
CA ILE A 218 8.66 6.19 -16.85
C ILE A 218 9.26 5.65 -18.16
N GLY A 219 8.43 5.22 -19.11
CA GLY A 219 8.88 4.69 -20.40
C GLY A 219 8.09 5.21 -21.60
N ALA A 220 8.57 4.89 -22.80
CA ALA A 220 8.01 5.37 -24.06
C ALA A 220 6.70 4.67 -24.48
N ASN A 221 6.43 3.47 -23.96
CA ASN A 221 5.29 2.66 -24.37
C ASN A 221 4.13 2.71 -23.35
N GLN A 222 2.92 2.39 -23.83
CA GLN A 222 1.72 2.29 -22.99
C GLN A 222 1.93 1.27 -21.86
N GLY A 223 1.51 1.63 -20.65
CA GLY A 223 1.59 0.76 -19.46
C GLY A 223 2.96 0.74 -18.77
N GLN A 224 3.95 1.52 -19.24
CA GLN A 224 5.24 1.68 -18.57
C GLN A 224 5.17 2.76 -17.48
N THR A 225 4.40 2.47 -16.44
CA THR A 225 4.22 3.36 -15.28
C THR A 225 4.90 2.82 -14.02
N LEU A 226 5.21 3.73 -13.10
CA LEU A 226 5.68 3.45 -11.76
C LEU A 226 4.79 4.20 -10.77
N ALA A 227 4.11 3.46 -9.90
CA ALA A 227 3.41 4.03 -8.76
C ALA A 227 4.41 4.23 -7.61
N VAL A 228 4.53 5.47 -7.15
CA VAL A 228 5.38 5.85 -6.02
C VAL A 228 4.48 6.30 -4.88
N ASP A 229 4.40 5.50 -3.83
CA ASP A 229 3.71 5.84 -2.58
C ASP A 229 4.69 6.01 -1.43
N ILE A 230 4.42 7.00 -0.59
CA ILE A 230 5.16 7.28 0.64
C ILE A 230 4.18 7.22 1.80
N ASN A 231 4.43 6.33 2.75
CA ASN A 231 3.62 6.24 3.97
C ASN A 231 3.84 7.48 4.85
N ASP A 232 2.84 7.87 5.64
CA ASP A 232 2.99 8.96 6.62
C ASP A 232 4.02 8.59 7.69
N MET A 233 5.13 9.33 7.74
CA MET A 233 6.21 9.18 8.72
C MET A 233 6.16 10.28 9.80
N GLY A 234 5.01 10.93 9.98
CA GLY A 234 4.76 11.90 11.04
C GLY A 234 4.79 11.27 12.44
N THR A 235 4.92 12.09 13.47
CA THR A 235 5.03 11.63 14.87
C THR A 235 3.81 10.85 15.34
N LYS A 236 2.62 11.22 14.86
CA LYS A 236 1.37 10.49 15.12
C LYS A 236 1.38 9.11 14.46
N ALA A 237 1.72 9.06 13.16
CA ALA A 237 1.76 7.82 12.40
C ALA A 237 2.84 6.84 12.90
N LEU A 238 3.97 7.38 13.38
CA LEU A 238 5.04 6.62 14.01
C LEU A 238 4.79 6.32 15.50
N ARG A 239 3.66 6.78 16.08
CA ARG A 239 3.23 6.51 17.46
C ARG A 239 4.21 7.03 18.52
N ILE A 240 4.93 8.10 18.19
CA ILE A 240 5.92 8.74 19.07
C ILE A 240 5.41 10.04 19.71
N GLN A 241 4.21 10.50 19.36
CA GLN A 241 3.64 11.77 19.85
C GLN A 241 3.46 11.80 21.38
N ASP A 242 2.96 10.71 21.96
CA ASP A 242 2.59 10.64 23.39
C ASP A 242 3.57 9.75 24.19
N VAL A 243 4.82 9.65 23.75
CA VAL A 243 5.85 8.89 24.46
C VAL A 243 6.26 9.65 25.72
N ASP A 244 6.04 9.03 26.89
CA ASP A 244 6.42 9.57 28.19
C ASP A 244 7.65 8.84 28.78
N VAL A 245 8.67 9.62 29.14
CA VAL A 245 9.91 9.16 29.78
C VAL A 245 10.05 9.58 31.25
N SER A 246 9.00 10.15 31.84
CA SER A 246 8.98 10.60 33.24
C SER A 246 9.17 9.48 34.26
N THR A 247 8.86 8.24 33.88
CA THR A 247 9.01 7.05 34.72
C THR A 247 9.99 6.05 34.11
N ALA A 248 10.68 5.26 34.96
CA ALA A 248 11.60 4.22 34.49
C ALA A 248 10.93 3.19 33.54
N LYS A 249 9.67 2.85 33.82
CA LYS A 249 8.88 1.95 32.97
C LYS A 249 8.47 2.60 31.65
N GLY A 250 8.11 3.89 31.67
CA GLY A 250 7.86 4.69 30.48
C GLY A 250 9.09 4.75 29.58
N ALA A 251 10.27 5.04 30.15
CA ALA A 251 11.53 5.09 29.42
C ALA A 251 11.91 3.76 28.74
N GLN A 252 11.71 2.61 29.41
CA GLN A 252 11.96 1.29 28.78
C GLN A 252 11.01 1.02 27.61
N SER A 253 9.74 1.42 27.75
CA SER A 253 8.74 1.28 26.69
C SER A 253 9.04 2.22 25.51
N ALA A 254 9.46 3.45 25.81
CA ALA A 254 9.86 4.47 24.84
C ALA A 254 10.98 3.97 23.90
N ILE A 255 11.99 3.29 24.45
CA ILE A 255 13.07 2.69 23.64
C ILE A 255 12.51 1.75 22.58
N SER A 256 11.56 0.89 22.96
CA SER A 256 10.97 -0.09 22.03
C SER A 256 10.10 0.60 20.95
N VAL A 257 9.28 1.58 21.35
CA VAL A 257 8.47 2.36 20.40
C VAL A 257 9.36 3.12 19.41
N ILE A 258 10.41 3.78 19.89
CA ILE A 258 11.34 4.55 19.06
C ILE A 258 12.11 3.63 18.12
N ASN A 259 12.57 2.46 18.58
CA ASN A 259 13.24 1.49 17.70
C ASN A 259 12.33 1.05 16.55
N ASN A 260 11.07 0.72 16.83
CA ASN A 260 10.10 0.35 15.78
C ASN A 260 9.84 1.52 14.81
N ALA A 261 9.81 2.76 15.30
CA ALA A 261 9.70 3.95 14.46
C ALA A 261 10.92 4.12 13.55
N ILE A 262 12.14 3.93 14.09
CA ILE A 262 13.40 3.95 13.32
C ILE A 262 13.42 2.87 12.25
N GLU A 263 12.99 1.65 12.58
CA GLU A 263 12.88 0.55 11.62
C GLU A 263 11.88 0.89 10.50
N SER A 264 10.74 1.49 10.84
CA SER A 264 9.72 1.88 9.86
C SER A 264 10.23 2.97 8.92
N VAL A 265 10.90 4.00 9.44
CA VAL A 265 11.53 5.05 8.62
C VAL A 265 12.66 4.49 7.76
N SER A 266 13.46 3.57 8.31
CA SER A 266 14.53 2.90 7.55
C SER A 266 13.98 2.04 6.41
N ALA A 267 12.87 1.33 6.64
CA ALA A 267 12.19 0.54 5.62
C ALA A 267 11.63 1.45 4.50
N GLU A 268 11.01 2.57 4.85
CA GLU A 268 10.49 3.53 3.87
C GLU A 268 11.63 4.14 3.03
N ARG A 269 12.77 4.50 3.66
CA ARG A 269 13.97 4.95 2.94
C ARG A 269 14.54 3.88 2.00
N SER A 270 14.54 2.62 2.43
CA SER A 270 14.98 1.50 1.61
C SER A 270 14.08 1.33 0.37
N LYS A 271 12.77 1.45 0.54
CA LYS A 271 11.77 1.44 -0.54
C LYS A 271 12.00 2.59 -1.53
N LEU A 272 12.22 3.81 -1.05
CA LEU A 272 12.54 4.96 -1.90
C LEU A 272 13.85 4.77 -2.68
N GLY A 273 14.88 4.20 -2.05
CA GLY A 273 16.12 3.85 -2.75
C GLY A 273 15.91 2.82 -3.86
N ALA A 274 15.01 1.84 -3.66
CA ALA A 274 14.65 0.88 -4.69
C ALA A 274 13.94 1.56 -5.88
N TYR A 275 13.05 2.53 -5.62
CA TYR A 275 12.43 3.32 -6.69
C TYR A 275 13.47 4.14 -7.47
N GLN A 276 14.43 4.76 -6.79
CA GLN A 276 15.52 5.50 -7.44
C GLN A 276 16.34 4.59 -8.36
N ASN A 277 16.79 3.43 -7.89
CA ASN A 277 17.53 2.47 -8.71
C ASN A 277 16.74 2.07 -9.97
N ARG A 278 15.43 1.81 -9.82
CA ARG A 278 14.58 1.44 -10.94
C ARG A 278 14.43 2.58 -11.95
N LEU A 279 14.32 3.83 -11.48
CA LEU A 279 14.28 5.01 -12.35
C LEU A 279 15.62 5.18 -13.09
N GLU A 280 16.76 5.05 -12.42
CA GLU A 280 18.09 5.13 -13.04
C GLU A 280 18.27 4.08 -14.13
N HIS A 281 17.91 2.82 -13.86
CA HIS A 281 17.95 1.77 -14.88
C HIS A 281 17.02 2.07 -16.07
N THR A 282 15.84 2.62 -15.80
CA THR A 282 14.89 2.98 -16.86
C THR A 282 15.42 4.13 -17.72
N ILE A 283 16.02 5.15 -17.09
CA ILE A 283 16.65 6.28 -17.77
C ILE A 283 17.79 5.79 -18.67
N ASN A 284 18.67 4.94 -18.14
CA ASN A 284 19.80 4.39 -18.91
C ASN A 284 19.30 3.58 -20.12
N ASN A 285 18.31 2.72 -19.93
CA ASN A 285 17.73 1.92 -21.01
C ASN A 285 17.03 2.78 -22.07
N LEU A 286 16.29 3.82 -21.65
CA LEU A 286 15.63 4.75 -22.56
C LEU A 286 16.66 5.58 -23.33
N GLY A 287 17.76 5.98 -22.70
CA GLY A 287 18.89 6.64 -23.35
C GLY A 287 19.48 5.79 -24.49
N THR A 288 19.81 4.53 -24.22
CA THR A 288 20.31 3.60 -25.25
C THR A 288 19.28 3.35 -26.36
N SER A 289 18.00 3.23 -26.00
CA SER A 289 16.93 3.06 -27.00
C SER A 289 16.77 4.30 -27.88
N SER A 290 16.87 5.50 -27.31
CA SER A 290 16.83 6.77 -28.03
C SER A 290 18.00 6.90 -29.01
N GLU A 291 19.21 6.53 -28.59
CA GLU A 291 20.40 6.52 -29.46
C GLU A 291 20.23 5.55 -30.64
N ASN A 292 19.75 4.33 -30.38
CA ASN A 292 19.50 3.32 -31.41
C ASN A 292 18.40 3.75 -32.40
N LEU A 293 17.34 4.38 -31.91
CA LEU A 293 16.27 4.91 -32.74
C LEU A 293 16.76 6.07 -33.60
N THR A 294 17.51 7.01 -33.03
CA THR A 294 18.11 8.15 -33.75
C THR A 294 19.07 7.66 -34.85
N ALA A 295 19.91 6.67 -34.54
CA ALA A 295 20.81 6.06 -35.53
C ALA A 295 20.05 5.34 -36.66
N SER A 296 18.92 4.72 -36.34
CA SER A 296 18.08 4.04 -37.33
C SER A 296 17.28 5.05 -38.16
N GLU A 297 16.83 6.14 -37.57
CA GLU A 297 16.21 7.26 -38.28
C GLU A 297 17.21 7.92 -39.23
N SER A 298 18.45 8.17 -38.78
CA SER A 298 19.53 8.69 -39.61
C SER A 298 19.79 7.79 -40.83
N ARG A 299 19.86 6.46 -40.66
CA ARG A 299 20.00 5.53 -41.80
C ARG A 299 18.84 5.57 -42.80
N ILE A 300 17.64 5.97 -42.39
CA ILE A 300 16.45 6.00 -43.26
C ILE A 300 16.28 7.38 -43.90
N ARG A 301 16.49 8.46 -43.14
CA ARG A 301 16.26 9.84 -43.57
C ARG A 301 17.50 10.47 -44.20
N ASP A 302 18.67 10.20 -43.64
CA ASP A 302 19.89 10.86 -44.07
C ASP A 302 20.46 10.14 -45.30
N VAL A 303 20.88 10.94 -46.29
CA VAL A 303 21.52 10.44 -47.50
C VAL A 303 23.01 10.27 -47.28
N ASP A 304 23.59 9.25 -47.93
CA ASP A 304 25.04 9.18 -48.06
C ASP A 304 25.49 10.26 -49.06
N MET A 305 25.96 11.39 -48.51
CA MET A 305 26.44 12.53 -49.27
C MET A 305 27.49 12.15 -50.31
N ALA A 306 28.35 11.16 -50.04
CA ALA A 306 29.36 10.76 -51.00
C ALA A 306 28.72 10.12 -52.25
N LYS A 307 27.76 9.22 -52.04
CA LYS A 307 27.05 8.57 -53.14
C LYS A 307 26.18 9.56 -53.91
N GLU A 308 25.44 10.41 -53.21
CA GLU A 308 24.54 11.38 -53.84
C GLU A 308 25.30 12.43 -54.64
N MET A 309 26.47 12.87 -54.17
CA MET A 309 27.35 13.77 -54.92
C MET A 309 27.90 13.11 -56.19
N MET A 310 28.20 11.81 -56.18
CA MET A 310 28.61 11.09 -57.39
C MET A 310 27.46 10.97 -58.40
N GLU A 311 26.26 10.65 -57.95
CA GLU A 311 25.07 10.59 -58.81
C GLU A 311 24.70 11.97 -59.36
N PHE A 312 24.74 13.00 -58.53
CA PHE A 312 24.56 14.39 -58.96
C PHE A 312 25.59 14.81 -60.01
N GLN A 313 26.88 14.49 -59.80
CA GLN A 313 27.94 14.81 -60.75
C GLN A 313 27.76 14.04 -62.07
N LYS A 314 27.41 12.74 -61.99
CA LYS A 314 27.09 11.91 -63.17
C LYS A 314 25.91 12.48 -63.96
N ASN A 315 24.85 12.90 -63.27
CA ASN A 315 23.67 13.49 -63.91
C ASN A 315 23.98 14.86 -64.54
N ASN A 316 24.83 15.67 -63.92
CA ASN A 316 25.32 16.91 -64.52
C ASN A 316 26.14 16.66 -65.78
N ILE A 317 27.06 15.70 -65.75
CA ILE A 317 27.86 15.31 -66.93
C ILE A 317 26.94 14.78 -68.04
N LEU A 318 25.95 13.94 -67.71
CA LEU A 318 24.96 13.45 -68.68
C LEU A 318 24.11 14.57 -69.27
N SER A 319 23.68 15.54 -68.46
CA SER A 319 22.90 16.69 -68.94
C SER A 319 23.73 17.57 -69.89
N GLN A 320 24.98 17.85 -69.53
CA GLN A 320 25.92 18.58 -70.39
C GLN A 320 26.21 17.80 -71.69
N ALA A 321 26.40 16.48 -71.60
CA ALA A 321 26.60 15.62 -72.76
C ALA A 321 25.36 15.53 -73.65
N ALA A 322 24.16 15.46 -73.08
CA ALA A 322 22.90 15.45 -73.82
C ALA A 322 22.66 16.78 -74.55
N GLN A 323 22.98 17.91 -73.92
CA GLN A 323 22.94 19.22 -74.56
C GLN A 323 23.96 19.33 -75.70
N ALA A 324 25.20 18.87 -75.50
CA ALA A 324 26.23 18.84 -76.54
C ALA A 324 25.86 17.89 -77.70
N MET A 325 25.28 16.72 -77.40
CA MET A 325 24.80 15.76 -78.40
C MET A 325 23.60 16.30 -79.17
N LEU A 326 22.65 16.99 -78.52
CA LEU A 326 21.56 17.69 -79.19
C LEU A 326 22.08 18.80 -80.10
N ALA A 327 23.06 19.57 -79.65
CA ALA A 327 23.70 20.60 -80.47
C ALA A 327 24.36 19.98 -81.72
N GLN A 328 25.10 18.87 -81.55
CA GLN A 328 25.77 18.16 -82.65
C GLN A 328 24.77 17.51 -83.62
N ALA A 329 23.72 16.86 -83.09
CA ALA A 329 22.66 16.23 -83.88
C ALA A 329 21.81 17.26 -84.63
N ASN A 330 21.67 18.49 -84.14
CA ASN A 330 21.02 19.58 -84.87
C ASN A 330 21.92 20.18 -85.98
N GLN A 331 23.25 20.11 -85.85
CA GLN A 331 24.17 20.58 -86.88
C GLN A 331 24.38 19.57 -88.02
N GLN A 332 24.29 18.27 -87.74
CA GLN A 332 24.46 17.22 -88.76
C GLN A 332 23.51 17.35 -89.97
N PRO A 333 22.19 17.58 -89.80
CA PRO A 333 21.26 17.80 -90.90
C PRO A 333 21.58 19.08 -91.69
N GLN A 334 22.05 20.14 -91.04
CA GLN A 334 22.40 21.40 -91.71
C GLN A 334 23.60 21.26 -92.64
N GLY A 335 24.57 20.39 -92.30
CA GLY A 335 25.68 20.02 -93.19
C GLY A 335 25.23 19.22 -94.42
N VAL A 336 24.22 18.35 -94.26
CA VAL A 336 23.64 17.59 -95.39
C VAL A 336 22.82 18.51 -96.31
N LEU A 337 22.12 19.51 -95.76
CA LEU A 337 21.42 20.53 -96.56
C LEU A 337 22.38 21.43 -97.35
N GLN A 338 23.64 21.61 -96.94
CA GLN A 338 24.66 22.29 -97.75
C GLN A 338 25.13 21.45 -98.95
N LEU A 339 25.04 20.11 -98.86
CA LEU A 339 25.39 19.18 -99.95
C LEU A 339 24.26 19.00 -100.98
N LEU A 340 23.05 19.47 -100.68
CA LEU A 340 21.86 19.42 -101.53
C LEU A 340 21.57 20.77 -102.24
N ARG A 341 22.52 21.70 -102.25
CA ARG A 341 22.43 23.01 -102.91
C ARG A 341 23.34 23.09 -104.14
#